data_AF-A0A368FBN3-F1
#
_entry.id   AF-A0A368FBN3-F1
#
_cell.length_a   1.000
_cell.length_b   1.000
_cell.length_c   1.000
_cell.angle_alpha   90.00
_cell.angle_beta   90.00
_cell.angle_gamma   90.00
#
_symmetry.space_group_name_H-M   'P 1'
#
loop_
_entity.id
_entity.type
_entity.pdbx_description
1 polymer ?
#
loop_
_entity_poly.entity_id
_entity_poly.type
_entity_poly.pdbx_seq_one_letter_code
_entity_poly.pdbx_strand_id
1 'polypeptide(L)'
;MFPPGADNARLTAAKARDLLSRMLVIDPEKRISVDDALAHEYVNVWYDASEVHAPPPGQYDPSVDGEHTVEEWRGRITFCFENIG
;
A
#
# COMPACT_ATOMS: atom_id res chain seq x y z
N MET A 1 0.51 -17.74 -11.86
CA MET A 1 0.14 -19.07 -11.32
C MET A 1 0.10 -18.90 -9.81
N PHE A 2 -1.03 -19.18 -9.17
CA PHE A 2 -1.15 -19.05 -7.71
C PHE A 2 -0.14 -19.98 -7.03
N PRO A 3 0.41 -19.60 -5.86
CA PRO A 3 1.54 -20.29 -5.28
C PRO A 3 1.13 -21.69 -4.83
N PRO A 4 1.96 -22.71 -5.11
CA PRO A 4 1.70 -24.06 -4.64
C PRO A 4 2.08 -24.12 -3.15
N GLY A 5 1.08 -24.13 -2.27
CA GLY A 5 1.32 -24.34 -0.84
C GLY A 5 0.29 -23.71 0.10
N ALA A 6 -0.50 -22.74 -0.38
CA ALA A 6 -1.62 -22.23 0.38
C ALA A 6 -2.78 -23.23 0.29
N ASP A 7 -3.27 -23.67 1.44
CA ASP A 7 -4.48 -24.47 1.61
C ASP A 7 -5.59 -23.93 0.69
N ASN A 8 -5.85 -24.67 -0.41
CA ASN A 8 -6.71 -24.25 -1.52
C ASN A 8 -8.14 -23.84 -1.11
N ALA A 9 -8.54 -24.14 0.13
CA ALA A 9 -9.79 -23.72 0.74
C ALA A 9 -9.84 -22.20 1.08
N ARG A 10 -8.70 -21.55 1.31
CA ARG A 10 -8.61 -20.11 1.61
C ARG A 10 -8.40 -19.25 0.36
N LEU A 11 -7.86 -19.81 -0.71
CA LEU A 11 -7.68 -19.13 -2.00
C LEU A 11 -8.78 -19.51 -3.01
N THR A 12 -10.04 -19.34 -2.62
CA THR A 12 -11.17 -19.61 -3.51
C THR A 12 -11.56 -18.35 -4.29
N ALA A 13 -12.09 -18.53 -5.50
CA ALA A 13 -12.65 -17.43 -6.28
C ALA A 13 -13.76 -16.67 -5.54
N ALA A 14 -14.47 -17.33 -4.61
CA ALA A 14 -15.46 -16.70 -3.75
C ALA A 14 -14.82 -15.67 -2.79
N LYS A 15 -13.71 -16.02 -2.14
CA LYS A 15 -12.99 -15.11 -1.24
C LYS A 15 -12.32 -13.95 -2.01
N ALA A 16 -11.79 -14.22 -3.21
CA ALA A 16 -11.27 -13.16 -4.08
C ALA A 16 -12.36 -12.16 -4.48
N ARG A 17 -13.56 -12.65 -4.82
CA ARG A 17 -14.72 -11.80 -5.15
C ARG A 17 -15.23 -11.01 -3.96
N ASP A 18 -15.23 -11.58 -2.75
CA ASP A 18 -15.62 -10.88 -1.52
C ASP A 18 -14.67 -9.73 -1.18
N LEU A 19 -13.36 -9.95 -1.34
CA LEU A 19 -12.39 -8.88 -1.17
C LEU A 19 -12.63 -7.75 -2.17
N LEU A 20 -12.81 -8.08 -3.45
CA LEU A 20 -13.06 -7.09 -4.49
C LEU A 20 -14.37 -6.32 -4.27
N SER A 21 -15.43 -6.96 -3.78
CA SER A 21 -16.70 -6.26 -3.51
C SER A 21 -16.56 -5.24 -2.37
N ARG A 22 -15.69 -5.51 -1.38
CA ARG A 22 -15.39 -4.59 -0.26
C ARG A 22 -14.37 -3.51 -0.62
N MET A 23 -13.49 -3.76 -1.58
CA MET A 23 -12.52 -2.77 -2.09
C MET A 23 -13.14 -1.83 -3.14
N LEU A 24 -13.97 -2.36 -4.05
CA LEU A 24 -14.60 -1.61 -5.15
C LEU A 24 -15.90 -0.94 -4.71
N VAL A 25 -15.90 -0.35 -3.52
CA VAL A 25 -17.02 0.43 -2.99
C VAL A 25 -16.86 1.90 -3.42
N ILE A 26 -17.93 2.45 -4.00
CA ILE A 26 -17.98 3.85 -4.47
C ILE A 26 -17.85 4.81 -3.28
N ASP A 27 -18.54 4.49 -2.19
CA ASP A 27 -18.53 5.25 -0.95
C ASP A 27 -17.24 4.98 -0.16
N PRO A 28 -16.34 5.97 0.02
CA PRO A 28 -15.06 5.76 0.70
C PRO A 28 -15.22 5.41 2.18
N GLU A 29 -16.28 5.89 2.83
CA GLU A 29 -16.56 5.60 4.26
C GLU A 29 -16.98 4.14 4.49
N LYS A 30 -17.45 3.47 3.43
CA LYS A 30 -17.84 2.06 3.45
C LYS A 30 -16.79 1.15 2.81
N ARG A 31 -15.73 1.72 2.25
CA ARG A 31 -14.63 0.98 1.66
C ARG A 31 -13.82 0.33 2.78
N ILE A 32 -13.42 -0.91 2.57
CA ILE A 32 -12.55 -1.62 3.51
C ILE A 32 -11.26 -0.85 3.79
N SER A 33 -10.82 -0.81 5.04
CA SER A 33 -9.54 -0.20 5.43
C SER A 33 -8.36 -1.06 4.96
N VAL A 34 -7.16 -0.50 4.96
CA VAL A 34 -5.94 -1.26 4.60
C VAL A 34 -5.71 -2.40 5.60
N ASP A 35 -5.89 -2.14 6.89
CA ASP A 35 -5.71 -3.14 7.95
C ASP A 35 -6.72 -4.29 7.81
N ASP A 36 -7.98 -3.98 7.52
CA ASP A 36 -9.02 -4.98 7.30
C ASP A 36 -8.79 -5.80 6.01
N ALA A 37 -8.23 -5.17 4.98
CA ALA A 37 -7.87 -5.85 3.74
C ALA A 37 -6.70 -6.83 3.93
N LEU A 38 -5.70 -6.45 4.75
CA LEU A 38 -4.58 -7.32 5.14
C LEU A 38 -5.05 -8.51 5.99
N ALA A 39 -6.04 -8.29 6.87
CA ALA A 39 -6.66 -9.35 7.67
C ALA A 39 -7.58 -10.28 6.89
N HIS A 40 -7.95 -9.94 5.64
CA HIS A 40 -8.87 -10.75 4.84
C HIS A 40 -8.28 -12.11 4.50
N GLU A 41 -9.08 -13.18 4.61
CA GLU A 41 -8.63 -14.58 4.46
C GLU A 41 -7.95 -14.91 3.11
N TYR A 42 -8.14 -14.05 2.11
CA TYR A 42 -7.50 -14.15 0.80
C TYR A 42 -6.09 -13.54 0.77
N VAL A 43 -5.85 -12.46 1.53
CA VAL A 43 -4.57 -11.73 1.57
C VAL A 43 -3.70 -12.20 2.73
N ASN A 44 -4.32 -12.59 3.84
CA ASN A 44 -3.66 -13.00 5.08
C ASN A 44 -2.71 -14.20 4.91
N VAL A 45 -2.81 -14.94 3.81
CA VAL A 45 -1.84 -16.00 3.44
C VAL A 45 -0.41 -15.45 3.29
N TRP A 46 -0.30 -14.17 2.96
CA TRP A 46 0.97 -13.45 2.76
C TRP A 46 1.28 -12.49 3.89
N TYR A 47 0.53 -12.54 4.98
CA TYR A 47 0.73 -11.60 6.07
C TYR A 47 2.05 -11.88 6.78
N ASP A 48 2.98 -10.94 6.66
CA ASP A 48 4.18 -10.87 7.49
C ASP A 48 4.12 -9.59 8.34
N ALA A 49 4.07 -9.76 9.66
CA ALA A 49 4.03 -8.65 10.60
C ALA A 49 5.26 -7.74 10.49
N SER A 50 6.40 -8.26 10.04
CA SER A 50 7.62 -7.48 9.86
C SER A 50 7.58 -6.56 8.64
N GLU A 51 6.85 -6.94 7.59
CA GLU A 51 6.63 -6.09 6.41
C GLU A 51 5.51 -5.07 6.65
N VAL A 52 4.43 -5.49 7.32
CA VAL A 52 3.25 -4.63 7.57
C VAL A 52 3.55 -3.54 8.60
N HIS A 53 4.36 -3.83 9.62
CA HIS A 53 4.71 -2.86 10.67
C HIS A 53 6.08 -2.23 10.49
N ALA A 54 6.67 -2.34 9.29
CA ALA A 54 7.92 -1.66 8.99
C ALA A 54 7.77 -0.16 9.24
N PRO A 55 8.67 0.48 10.01
CA PRO A 55 8.60 1.91 10.25
C PRO A 55 8.75 2.64 8.91
N PRO A 56 7.99 3.72 8.68
CA PRO A 56 8.17 4.51 7.48
C PRO A 56 9.61 5.07 7.46
N PRO A 57 10.29 5.07 6.30
CA PRO A 57 11.69 5.52 6.20
C PRO A 57 11.87 7.00 6.59
N GLY A 58 10.79 7.78 6.57
CA GLY A 58 10.73 9.16 7.05
C GLY A 58 9.29 9.64 7.07
N GLN A 59 9.03 10.74 7.77
CA GLN A 59 7.76 11.43 7.68
C GLN A 59 7.72 12.26 6.40
N TYR A 60 6.55 12.32 5.77
CA TYR A 60 6.32 13.21 4.64
C TYR A 60 6.51 14.68 5.08
N ASP A 61 7.28 15.46 4.31
CA ASP A 61 7.46 16.90 4.53
C ASP A 61 6.40 17.70 3.75
N PRO A 62 5.43 18.34 4.42
CA PRO A 62 4.38 19.12 3.75
C PRO A 62 4.89 20.33 2.96
N SER A 63 6.14 20.78 3.18
CA SER A 63 6.75 21.85 2.38
C SER A 63 6.92 21.48 0.90
N VAL A 64 6.86 20.17 0.58
CA VAL A 64 6.87 19.63 -0.77
C VAL A 64 5.65 20.06 -1.60
N ASP A 65 4.48 20.21 -0.98
CA ASP A 65 3.22 20.54 -1.67
C ASP A 65 3.05 22.03 -2.00
N GLY A 66 4.00 22.89 -1.60
CA GLY A 66 3.96 24.31 -1.94
C GLY A 66 4.10 24.57 -3.45
N GLU A 67 3.70 25.76 -3.90
CA GLU A 67 4.06 26.22 -5.24
C GLU A 67 5.56 26.54 -5.29
N HIS A 68 6.30 25.84 -6.16
CA HIS A 68 7.73 26.09 -6.40
C HIS A 68 7.97 26.40 -7.87
N THR A 69 8.92 27.28 -8.15
CA THR A 69 9.41 27.58 -9.50
C THR A 69 10.20 26.41 -10.10
N VAL A 70 10.42 26.44 -11.41
CA VAL A 70 11.17 25.37 -12.11
C VAL A 70 12.61 25.26 -11.58
N GLU A 71 13.22 26.39 -11.25
CA GLU A 71 14.56 26.49 -10.69
C GLU A 71 14.66 25.86 -9.29
N GLU A 72 13.66 26.13 -8.44
CA GLU A 72 13.57 25.53 -7.10
C GLU A 72 13.34 24.02 -7.16
N TRP A 73 12.43 23.55 -8.03
CA TRP A 73 12.24 22.11 -8.26
C TRP A 73 13.51 21.43 -8.74
N ARG A 74 14.25 22.04 -9.67
CA ARG A 74 15.53 21.51 -10.15
C ARG A 74 16.52 21.35 -9.00
N GLY A 75 16.68 22.37 -8.16
CA GLY A 75 17.56 22.32 -7.00
C GLY A 75 17.19 21.21 -6.01
N ARG A 76 15.90 21.08 -5.68
CA ARG A 76 15.40 20.04 -4.76
C ARG A 76 15.61 18.62 -5.30
N ILE A 77 15.35 18.40 -6.58
CA ILE A 77 15.57 17.10 -7.23
C ILE A 77 17.05 16.75 -7.23
N THR A 78 17.93 17.69 -7.59
CA THR A 78 19.38 17.49 -7.55
C THR A 78 19.87 17.17 -6.14
N PHE A 79 19.39 17.89 -5.13
CA PHE A 79 19.71 17.63 -3.72
C PHE A 79 19.27 16.24 -3.27
N CYS A 80 18.06 15.79 -3.66
CA CYS A 80 17.61 14.42 -3.37
C CYS A 80 18.53 13.37 -3.99
N PHE A 81 18.99 13.57 -5.23
CA PHE A 81 19.92 12.63 -5.87
C PHE A 81 21.27 12.55 -5.15
N GLU A 82 21.77 13.65 -4.61
CA GLU A 82 23.06 13.69 -3.91
C GLU A 82 23.01 13.09 -2.49
N ASN A 83 21.84 13.11 -1.83
CA ASN A 83 21.66 12.65 -0.44
C ASN A 83 21.05 11.24 -0.31
N ILE A 84 20.79 10.54 -1.43
CA ILE A 84 20.34 9.12 -1.43
C ILE A 84 21.54 8.13 -1.36
N GLY A 85 22.78 8.63 -1.37
CA GLY A 85 24.02 7.83 -1.29
C GLY A 85 24.46 7.46 0.12
#